data_AF-A0A355TRZ2-F1
#
_entry.id   AF-A0A355TRZ2-F1
#
_cell.length_a   1.000
_cell.length_b   1.000
_cell.length_c   1.000
_cell.angle_alpha   90.00
_cell.angle_beta   90.00
_cell.angle_gamma   90.00
#
_symmetry.space_group_name_H-M   'P 1'
#
loop_
_entity.id
_entity.type
_entity.pdbx_description
1 polymer ?
#
loop_
_entity_poly.entity_id
_entity_poly.type
_entity_poly.pdbx_seq_one_letter_code
_entity_poly.pdbx_strand_id
1 'polypeptide(L)'
;MYISVDEAAVKFNISKRRVQVLCEEGRINGASIIGGAWRIPKSATKPVDKRKKRMCNYELELYSTSQEALTITDVCELLSISKATLKNWIRLRKIVPDIGDQLFSRGYIEHFIEDLKSNDNIKLKSRRNKKQVSGKILYRDYIYTESNQKLIAELLEISAIESEKELLIVLANFAVQLYYQSRNIEFTDNNVLLNFLSKEQTSEFYVLIKDLIGECAIDPVLINKLQPVLSKRIQFVKGEDSLGGVYISLRDIGQRKNLGTYYTPQKIVNKLIGLLYE
;
A
#
# COMPACT_ATOMS: atom_id res chain seq x y z
N MET A 1 -50.73 11.99 -12.47
CA MET A 1 -49.77 11.67 -13.56
C MET A 1 -48.46 11.19 -12.93
N TYR A 2 -47.98 10.01 -13.32
CA TYR A 2 -46.74 9.42 -12.81
C TYR A 2 -45.65 9.52 -13.89
N ILE A 3 -44.41 9.73 -13.46
CA ILE A 3 -43.21 9.78 -14.28
C ILE A 3 -42.31 8.57 -13.97
N SER A 4 -41.49 8.20 -14.94
CA SER A 4 -40.50 7.12 -14.77
C SER A 4 -39.29 7.58 -13.97
N VAL A 5 -38.45 6.63 -13.54
CA VAL A 5 -37.14 6.92 -12.92
C VAL A 5 -36.26 7.79 -13.80
N ASP A 6 -36.32 7.58 -15.12
CA ASP A 6 -35.51 8.28 -16.10
C ASP A 6 -35.92 9.75 -16.21
N GLU A 7 -37.22 9.99 -16.28
CA GLU A 7 -37.78 11.35 -16.27
C GLU A 7 -37.52 12.05 -14.93
N ALA A 8 -37.61 11.32 -13.81
CA ALA A 8 -37.31 11.84 -12.49
C ALA A 8 -35.81 12.17 -12.32
N ALA A 9 -34.91 11.40 -12.94
CA ALA A 9 -33.47 11.66 -12.93
C ALA A 9 -33.13 12.98 -13.61
N VAL A 10 -33.76 13.25 -14.76
CA VAL A 10 -33.66 14.54 -15.46
C VAL A 10 -34.27 15.65 -14.62
N LYS A 11 -35.49 15.45 -14.11
CA LYS A 11 -36.21 16.45 -13.29
C LYS A 11 -35.44 16.86 -12.03
N PHE A 12 -34.81 15.91 -11.35
CA PHE A 12 -34.08 16.14 -10.11
C PHE A 12 -32.59 16.44 -10.34
N ASN A 13 -32.11 16.37 -11.59
CA ASN A 13 -30.71 16.50 -11.95
C ASN A 13 -29.78 15.62 -11.07
N ILE A 14 -30.08 14.32 -11.02
CA ILE A 14 -29.35 13.29 -10.28
C ILE A 14 -29.34 11.98 -11.07
N SER A 15 -28.41 11.08 -10.78
CA SER A 15 -28.33 9.80 -11.50
C SER A 15 -29.56 8.91 -11.25
N LYS A 16 -29.93 8.07 -12.23
CA LYS A 16 -31.03 7.08 -12.13
C LYS A 16 -30.91 6.22 -10.87
N ARG A 17 -29.68 5.74 -10.60
CA ARG A 17 -29.35 5.00 -9.37
C ARG A 17 -29.70 5.78 -8.10
N ARG A 18 -29.42 7.09 -8.06
CA ARG A 18 -29.75 7.92 -6.89
C ARG A 18 -31.25 8.09 -6.73
N VAL A 19 -32.01 8.20 -7.82
CA VAL A 19 -33.48 8.24 -7.77
C VAL A 19 -34.05 6.94 -7.20
N GLN A 20 -33.56 5.77 -7.66
CA GLN A 20 -33.97 4.47 -7.13
C GLN A 20 -33.72 4.34 -5.63
N VAL A 21 -32.51 4.70 -5.18
CA VAL A 21 -32.17 4.71 -3.75
C VAL A 21 -33.08 5.64 -2.96
N LEU A 22 -33.44 6.82 -3.48
CA LEU A 22 -34.36 7.73 -2.79
C LEU A 22 -35.80 7.19 -2.74
N CYS A 23 -36.21 6.37 -3.70
CA CYS A 23 -37.50 5.69 -3.69
C CYS A 23 -37.49 4.53 -2.69
N GLU A 24 -36.42 3.73 -2.65
CA GLU A 24 -36.21 2.65 -1.67
C GLU A 24 -36.13 3.18 -0.23
N GLU A 25 -35.44 4.32 -0.04
CA GLU A 25 -35.36 5.02 1.25
C GLU A 25 -36.70 5.69 1.66
N GLY A 26 -37.75 5.62 0.82
CA GLY A 26 -39.05 6.23 1.09
C GLY A 26 -39.05 7.76 1.11
N ARG A 27 -38.04 8.40 0.50
CA ARG A 27 -37.83 9.86 0.56
C ARG A 27 -38.53 10.64 -0.55
N ILE A 28 -39.05 9.93 -1.54
CA ILE A 28 -39.87 10.48 -2.61
C ILE A 28 -41.31 10.08 -2.30
N ASN A 29 -42.07 11.02 -1.74
CA ASN A 29 -43.45 10.78 -1.31
C ASN A 29 -44.33 10.34 -2.49
N GLY A 30 -45.05 9.23 -2.30
CA GLY A 30 -45.94 8.65 -3.30
C GLY A 30 -45.24 7.85 -4.40
N ALA A 31 -43.93 7.61 -4.30
CA ALA A 31 -43.25 6.65 -5.17
C ALA A 31 -43.68 5.22 -4.81
N SER A 32 -44.07 4.44 -5.81
CA SER A 32 -44.45 3.03 -5.63
C SER A 32 -43.89 2.16 -6.75
N ILE A 33 -43.75 0.86 -6.47
CA ILE A 33 -43.35 -0.13 -7.47
C ILE A 33 -44.62 -0.79 -8.01
N ILE A 34 -44.81 -0.75 -9.34
CA ILE A 34 -45.89 -1.45 -10.03
C ILE A 34 -45.26 -2.20 -11.21
N GLY A 35 -45.38 -3.53 -11.23
CA GLY A 35 -44.81 -4.37 -12.31
C GLY A 35 -43.28 -4.31 -12.41
N GLY A 36 -42.58 -4.16 -11.27
CA GLY A 36 -41.11 -4.10 -11.23
C GLY A 36 -40.50 -2.74 -11.61
N ALA A 37 -41.33 -1.74 -11.95
CA ALA A 37 -40.87 -0.38 -12.26
C ALA A 37 -41.37 0.63 -11.22
N TRP A 38 -40.48 1.56 -10.84
CA TRP A 38 -40.83 2.69 -9.97
C TRP A 38 -41.70 3.71 -10.73
N ARG A 39 -42.86 4.00 -10.16
CA ARG A 39 -43.77 5.08 -10.56
C ARG A 39 -43.62 6.22 -9.58
N ILE A 40 -43.10 7.35 -10.04
CA ILE A 40 -42.87 8.55 -9.21
C ILE A 40 -43.95 9.58 -9.54
N PRO A 41 -44.64 10.19 -8.57
CA PRO A 41 -45.62 11.23 -8.87
C PRO A 41 -44.96 12.41 -9.58
N LYS A 42 -45.60 12.95 -10.63
CA LYS A 42 -45.09 14.15 -11.32
C LYS A 42 -44.99 15.36 -10.39
N SER A 43 -45.76 15.40 -9.30
CA SER A 43 -45.71 16.44 -8.25
C SER A 43 -44.55 16.26 -7.27
N ALA A 44 -43.86 15.12 -7.25
CA ALA A 44 -42.76 14.88 -6.32
C ALA A 44 -41.60 15.85 -6.57
N THR A 45 -41.09 16.45 -5.50
CA THR A 45 -39.95 17.37 -5.51
C THR A 45 -38.68 16.66 -5.04
N LYS A 46 -37.53 17.18 -5.45
CA LYS A 46 -36.22 16.64 -5.07
C LYS A 46 -36.06 16.77 -3.54
N PRO A 47 -35.85 15.66 -2.79
CA PRO A 47 -35.65 15.75 -1.35
C PRO A 47 -34.32 16.42 -1.01
N VAL A 48 -34.30 17.18 0.09
CA VAL A 48 -33.10 17.90 0.57
C VAL A 48 -31.95 16.92 0.79
N ASP A 49 -30.78 17.21 0.22
CA ASP A 49 -29.60 16.37 0.40
C ASP A 49 -29.02 16.55 1.82
N LYS A 50 -29.25 15.55 2.69
CA LYS A 50 -28.73 15.51 4.06
C LYS A 50 -27.19 15.56 4.14
N ARG A 51 -26.47 15.45 3.02
CA ARG A 51 -25.01 15.62 2.94
C ARG A 51 -24.56 17.09 2.96
N LYS A 52 -25.44 18.06 2.72
CA LYS A 52 -25.13 19.50 2.84
C LYS A 52 -25.70 20.02 4.15
N LYS A 53 -24.84 20.37 5.11
CA LYS A 53 -25.26 21.13 6.31
C LYS A 53 -25.38 22.61 5.89
N ARG A 54 -26.48 23.27 6.22
CA ARG A 54 -26.56 24.74 6.24
C ARG A 54 -25.45 25.24 7.17
N MET A 55 -24.56 26.10 6.68
CA MET A 55 -23.67 26.86 7.56
C MET A 55 -24.54 27.86 8.32
N CYS A 56 -24.63 27.69 9.64
CA CYS A 56 -24.97 28.78 10.54
C CYS A 56 -23.67 29.09 11.28
N ASN A 57 -23.13 30.28 11.02
CA ASN A 57 -22.06 30.87 11.81
C ASN A 57 -22.65 31.21 13.18
N TYR A 58 -22.07 30.66 14.23
CA TYR A 58 -22.16 31.25 15.55
C TYR A 58 -20.78 31.11 16.19
N GLU A 59 -20.11 32.24 16.31
CA GLU A 59 -18.89 32.40 17.10
C GLU A 59 -19.18 32.03 18.56
N LEU A 60 -18.20 31.42 19.23
CA LEU A 60 -18.00 31.62 20.66
C LEU A 60 -16.58 31.22 21.03
N GLU A 61 -15.75 32.25 21.20
CA GLU A 61 -14.55 32.23 22.01
C GLU A 61 -14.92 32.10 23.49
N LEU A 62 -14.06 31.38 24.23
CA LEU A 62 -13.68 31.48 25.65
C LEU A 62 -13.69 30.12 26.34
N TYR A 63 -12.50 29.57 26.61
CA TYR A 63 -11.95 29.41 27.97
C TYR A 63 -10.56 28.81 27.87
N SER A 64 -9.55 29.62 28.22
CA SER A 64 -8.16 29.22 28.35
C SER A 64 -7.96 28.48 29.67
N THR A 65 -7.66 27.19 29.62
CA THR A 65 -6.85 26.53 30.67
C THR A 65 -6.14 25.31 30.08
N SER A 66 -4.85 25.50 29.78
CA SER A 66 -3.73 24.57 29.98
C SER A 66 -3.98 23.05 29.93
N GLN A 67 -4.64 22.56 28.89
CA GLN A 67 -4.46 21.22 28.33
C GLN A 67 -4.62 21.41 26.83
N GLU A 68 -3.61 21.08 26.03
CA GLU A 68 -3.67 21.23 24.57
C GLU A 68 -4.75 20.31 24.00
N ALA A 69 -5.97 20.85 23.96
CA ALA A 69 -7.14 20.20 23.39
C ALA A 69 -7.04 20.32 21.87
N LEU A 70 -6.84 19.17 21.23
CA LEU A 70 -6.74 19.03 19.79
C LEU A 70 -8.15 18.93 19.20
N THR A 71 -8.40 19.71 18.16
CA THR A 71 -9.62 19.62 17.37
C THR A 71 -9.55 18.44 16.40
N ILE A 72 -10.70 18.08 15.82
CA ILE A 72 -10.78 17.08 14.73
C ILE A 72 -9.80 17.41 13.59
N THR A 73 -9.54 18.69 13.31
CA THR A 73 -8.59 19.09 12.25
C THR A 73 -7.16 18.76 12.66
N ASP A 74 -6.76 19.12 13.88
CA ASP A 74 -5.39 18.90 14.38
C ASP A 74 -5.08 17.41 14.48
N VAL A 75 -6.04 16.60 14.92
CA VAL A 75 -5.91 15.13 14.94
C VAL A 75 -5.80 14.55 13.52
N CYS A 76 -6.50 15.12 12.54
CA CYS A 76 -6.36 14.68 11.15
C CYS A 76 -4.96 14.98 10.60
N GLU A 77 -4.38 16.11 10.95
CA GLU A 77 -3.03 16.50 10.54
C GLU A 77 -1.97 15.60 11.20
N LEU A 78 -2.05 15.40 12.51
CA LEU A 78 -1.13 14.54 13.27
C LEU A 78 -1.15 13.08 12.78
N LEU A 79 -2.34 12.55 12.47
CA LEU A 79 -2.48 11.19 11.97
C LEU A 79 -2.31 11.08 10.45
N SER A 80 -2.19 12.21 9.74
CA SER A 80 -2.16 12.27 8.27
C SER A 80 -3.35 11.52 7.63
N ILE A 81 -4.55 11.68 8.19
CA ILE A 81 -5.79 11.04 7.71
C ILE A 81 -6.85 12.08 7.31
N SER A 82 -7.79 11.67 6.45
CA SER A 82 -8.90 12.54 6.09
C SER A 82 -9.89 12.73 7.25
N LYS A 83 -10.57 13.89 7.30
CA LYS A 83 -11.69 14.15 8.23
C LYS A 83 -12.78 13.07 8.19
N ALA A 84 -13.01 12.47 7.01
CA ALA A 84 -13.97 11.38 6.85
C ALA A 84 -13.49 10.08 7.50
N THR A 85 -12.18 9.81 7.48
CA THR A 85 -11.56 8.66 8.15
C THR A 85 -11.68 8.81 9.66
N LEU A 86 -11.30 9.99 10.19
CA LEU A 86 -11.38 10.26 11.63
C LEU A 86 -12.82 10.18 12.16
N LYS A 87 -13.79 10.80 11.47
CA LYS A 87 -15.21 10.71 11.84
C LYS A 87 -15.74 9.27 11.82
N ASN A 88 -15.27 8.45 10.88
CA ASN A 88 -15.63 7.02 10.86
C ASN A 88 -15.03 6.27 12.04
N TRP A 89 -13.81 6.59 12.46
CA TRP A 89 -13.20 5.98 13.65
C TRP A 89 -13.95 6.37 14.92
N ILE A 90 -14.38 7.63 15.05
CA ILE A 90 -15.23 8.11 16.14
C ILE A 90 -16.57 7.38 16.15
N ARG A 91 -17.24 7.29 14.99
CA ARG A 91 -18.52 6.57 14.85
C ARG A 91 -18.40 5.09 15.22
N LEU A 92 -17.27 4.47 14.88
CA LEU A 92 -16.97 3.06 15.19
C LEU A 92 -16.37 2.88 16.59
N ARG A 93 -16.29 3.94 17.40
CA ARG A 93 -15.71 3.96 18.76
C ARG A 93 -14.27 3.41 18.81
N LYS A 94 -13.50 3.60 17.73
CA LYS A 94 -12.09 3.21 17.65
C LYS A 94 -11.17 4.26 18.28
N ILE A 95 -11.58 5.51 18.20
CA ILE A 95 -10.99 6.66 18.87
C ILE A 95 -12.16 7.48 19.40
N VAL A 96 -12.11 7.93 20.65
CA VAL A 96 -13.24 8.63 21.28
C VAL A 96 -12.72 9.97 21.82
N PRO A 97 -13.39 11.10 21.53
CA PRO A 97 -13.09 12.38 22.15
C PRO A 97 -13.10 12.21 23.68
N ASP A 98 -11.96 12.47 24.32
CA ASP A 98 -11.79 12.39 25.77
C ASP A 98 -12.04 13.75 26.45
N ILE A 99 -12.06 14.84 25.67
CA ILE A 99 -12.43 16.18 26.12
C ILE A 99 -13.74 16.59 25.42
N GLY A 100 -14.87 16.41 26.11
CA GLY A 100 -16.20 16.74 25.59
C GLY A 100 -16.57 15.94 24.32
N ASP A 101 -17.51 16.47 23.53
CA ASP A 101 -18.08 15.72 22.39
C ASP A 101 -17.19 15.68 21.14
N GLN A 102 -16.18 16.56 21.03
CA GLN A 102 -15.44 16.78 19.77
C GLN A 102 -13.95 17.12 19.92
N LEU A 103 -13.41 17.20 21.14
CA LEU A 103 -12.00 17.54 21.38
C LEU A 103 -11.24 16.34 21.95
N PHE A 104 -9.94 16.33 21.69
CA PHE A 104 -9.04 15.28 22.15
C PHE A 104 -7.93 15.87 23.01
N SER A 105 -7.54 15.24 24.10
CA SER A 105 -6.30 15.63 24.78
C SER A 105 -5.11 15.20 23.93
N ARG A 106 -4.06 16.03 23.90
CA ARG A 106 -2.81 15.69 23.22
C ARG A 106 -2.21 14.37 23.70
N GLY A 107 -2.17 14.14 25.01
CA GLY A 107 -1.64 12.90 25.60
C GLY A 107 -2.40 11.65 25.17
N TYR A 108 -3.73 11.74 25.04
CA TYR A 108 -4.54 10.64 24.51
C TYR A 108 -4.20 10.30 23.06
N ILE A 109 -4.02 11.31 22.21
CA ILE A 109 -3.66 11.11 20.80
C ILE A 109 -2.24 10.57 20.66
N GLU A 110 -1.29 11.04 21.46
CA GLU A 110 0.10 10.56 21.45
C GLU A 110 0.17 9.08 21.86
N HIS A 111 -0.49 8.69 22.97
CA HIS A 111 -0.60 7.29 23.38
C HIS A 111 -1.30 6.45 22.31
N PHE A 112 -2.35 6.98 21.69
CA PHE A 112 -3.05 6.29 20.60
C PHE A 112 -2.13 6.07 19.39
N ILE A 113 -1.24 7.01 19.07
CA ILE A 113 -0.24 6.86 17.99
C ILE A 113 0.80 5.80 18.35
N GLU A 114 1.26 5.75 19.59
CA GLU A 114 2.19 4.73 20.07
C GLU A 114 1.56 3.33 19.99
N ASP A 115 0.31 3.20 20.42
CA ASP A 115 -0.49 1.98 20.27
C ASP A 115 -0.66 1.57 18.80
N LEU A 116 -0.76 2.53 17.87
CA LEU A 116 -0.84 2.22 16.44
C LEU A 116 0.49 1.74 15.85
N LYS A 117 1.62 2.20 16.39
CA LYS A 117 2.96 1.81 15.95
C LYS A 117 3.40 0.47 16.55
N SER A 118 2.86 0.07 17.71
CA SER A 118 3.13 -1.24 18.29
C SER A 118 2.48 -2.34 17.44
N ASN A 119 3.24 -3.39 17.15
CA ASN A 119 2.92 -4.42 16.15
C ASN A 119 1.70 -5.31 16.53
N ASP A 120 1.12 -5.09 17.72
CA ASP A 120 0.09 -5.92 18.34
C ASP A 120 -1.35 -5.45 18.11
N ASN A 121 -1.59 -4.31 17.46
CA ASN A 121 -2.96 -3.84 17.29
C ASN A 121 -3.71 -4.50 16.12
N ILE A 122 -4.54 -5.49 16.47
CA ILE A 122 -5.52 -6.18 15.60
C ILE A 122 -6.64 -5.22 15.11
N LYS A 123 -6.86 -4.08 15.78
CA LYS A 123 -8.03 -3.19 15.61
C LYS A 123 -8.14 -2.49 14.25
N LEU A 124 -7.08 -2.42 13.45
CA LEU A 124 -7.08 -1.76 12.13
C LEU A 124 -6.64 -2.66 10.96
N LYS A 125 -6.44 -3.97 11.17
CA LYS A 125 -6.08 -4.94 10.11
C LYS A 125 -7.22 -5.25 9.11
N SER A 126 -8.34 -4.52 9.17
CA SER A 126 -9.50 -4.68 8.28
C SER A 126 -9.37 -3.85 7.00
N ARG A 127 -8.84 -4.49 5.95
CA ARG A 127 -9.00 -4.27 4.48
C ARG A 127 -8.81 -2.87 3.84
N ARG A 128 -8.98 -1.72 4.51
CA ARG A 128 -9.05 -0.39 3.85
C ARG A 128 -8.01 0.66 4.24
N ASN A 129 -6.99 0.34 5.04
CA ASN A 129 -5.78 1.17 5.17
C ASN A 129 -4.68 0.71 4.19
N LYS A 130 -5.03 0.52 2.92
CA LYS A 130 -4.09 0.01 1.89
C LYS A 130 -2.93 0.99 1.58
N LYS A 131 -3.05 2.27 2.00
CA LYS A 131 -1.98 3.29 1.96
C LYS A 131 -0.97 3.17 3.11
N GLN A 132 -1.30 2.42 4.17
CA GLN A 132 -0.49 2.34 5.40
C GLN A 132 0.08 0.94 5.66
N VAL A 133 -0.13 -0.01 4.75
CA VAL A 133 0.67 -1.25 4.73
C VAL A 133 1.99 -0.90 4.05
N SER A 134 2.81 -0.14 4.76
CA SER A 134 4.23 0.07 4.46
C SER A 134 5.02 -0.99 5.21
N GLY A 135 6.02 -1.55 4.57
CA GLY A 135 6.82 -2.61 5.14
C GLY A 135 7.27 -3.60 4.07
N LYS A 136 8.42 -4.20 4.35
CA LYS A 136 8.98 -5.30 3.58
C LYS A 136 8.46 -6.60 4.18
N ILE A 137 7.97 -7.51 3.34
CA ILE A 137 7.41 -8.80 3.79
C ILE A 137 8.05 -9.90 2.97
N LEU A 138 8.42 -11.00 3.64
CA LEU A 138 8.91 -12.20 2.98
C LEU A 138 7.78 -12.90 2.21
N TYR A 139 7.95 -13.06 0.90
CA TYR A 139 7.02 -13.82 0.04
C TYR A 139 7.46 -15.27 -0.08
N ARG A 140 7.08 -16.07 0.92
CA ARG A 140 7.52 -17.47 1.04
C ARG A 140 7.14 -18.34 -0.16
N ASP A 141 6.00 -18.11 -0.81
CA ASP A 141 5.57 -18.93 -1.96
C ASP A 141 6.06 -18.41 -3.32
N TYR A 142 6.96 -17.41 -3.34
CA TYR A 142 7.56 -16.91 -4.58
C TYR A 142 8.70 -17.79 -5.10
N ILE A 143 9.46 -18.41 -4.19
CA ILE A 143 10.57 -19.31 -4.50
C ILE A 143 10.43 -20.58 -3.66
N TYR A 144 11.01 -21.69 -4.12
CA TYR A 144 10.89 -22.97 -3.41
C TYR A 144 12.05 -23.23 -2.44
N THR A 145 13.22 -22.67 -2.72
CA THR A 145 14.45 -23.05 -2.04
C THR A 145 14.54 -22.44 -0.64
N GLU A 146 14.61 -23.30 0.38
CA GLU A 146 14.70 -22.86 1.78
C GLU A 146 15.93 -22.00 2.08
N SER A 147 17.09 -22.29 1.47
CA SER A 147 18.31 -21.50 1.68
C SER A 147 18.13 -20.06 1.19
N ASN A 148 17.59 -19.87 -0.01
CA ASN A 148 17.29 -18.55 -0.56
C ASN A 148 16.15 -17.83 0.21
N GLN A 149 15.14 -18.57 0.70
CA GLN A 149 14.11 -17.98 1.57
C GLN A 149 14.68 -17.48 2.90
N LYS A 150 15.56 -18.27 3.53
CA LYS A 150 16.28 -17.88 4.76
C LYS A 150 17.15 -16.66 4.52
N LEU A 151 17.89 -16.64 3.41
CA LEU A 151 18.65 -15.45 3.00
C LEU A 151 17.75 -14.21 2.93
N ILE A 152 16.62 -14.27 2.21
CA ILE A 152 15.72 -13.12 2.09
C ILE A 152 15.18 -12.69 3.47
N ALA A 153 14.89 -13.63 4.36
CA ALA A 153 14.49 -13.33 5.74
C ALA A 153 15.59 -12.57 6.49
N GLU A 154 16.84 -13.03 6.41
CA GLU A 154 17.99 -12.33 7.01
C GLU A 154 18.19 -10.92 6.42
N LEU A 155 18.02 -10.77 5.11
CA LEU A 155 18.12 -9.46 4.44
C LEU A 155 17.06 -8.46 4.93
N LEU A 156 15.88 -8.94 5.30
CA LEU A 156 14.81 -8.12 5.86
C LEU A 156 15.17 -7.63 7.27
N GLU A 157 15.84 -8.46 8.07
CA GLU A 157 16.27 -8.14 9.44
C GLU A 157 17.42 -7.11 9.46
N ILE A 158 18.36 -7.22 8.51
CA ILE A 158 19.52 -6.32 8.43
C ILE A 158 19.09 -4.85 8.18
N SER A 159 17.92 -4.61 7.58
CA SER A 159 17.33 -3.28 7.36
C SER A 159 18.21 -2.22 6.67
N ALA A 160 19.34 -2.61 6.04
CA ALA A 160 20.31 -1.68 5.45
C ALA A 160 19.86 -1.03 4.12
N ILE A 161 18.85 -1.58 3.45
CA ILE A 161 18.37 -1.10 2.15
C ILE A 161 17.20 -0.15 2.38
N GLU A 162 17.35 1.12 2.04
CA GLU A 162 16.33 2.16 2.24
C GLU A 162 15.83 2.74 0.92
N SER A 163 16.68 2.70 -0.11
CA SER A 163 16.41 3.25 -1.44
C SER A 163 16.33 2.17 -2.53
N GLU A 164 15.66 2.52 -3.64
CA GLU A 164 15.61 1.66 -4.83
C GLU A 164 17.01 1.46 -5.43
N LYS A 165 17.88 2.46 -5.37
CA LYS A 165 19.26 2.38 -5.85
C LYS A 165 20.06 1.31 -5.10
N GLU A 166 19.96 1.30 -3.77
CA GLU A 166 20.61 0.28 -2.93
C GLU A 166 20.09 -1.13 -3.24
N LEU A 167 18.77 -1.26 -3.47
CA LEU A 167 18.17 -2.53 -3.85
C LEU A 167 18.72 -3.03 -5.19
N LEU A 168 18.86 -2.15 -6.19
CA LEU A 168 19.41 -2.51 -7.50
C LEU A 168 20.87 -2.95 -7.43
N ILE A 169 21.69 -2.30 -6.59
CA ILE A 169 23.09 -2.71 -6.37
C ILE A 169 23.17 -4.10 -5.73
N VAL A 170 22.33 -4.37 -4.73
CA VAL A 170 22.25 -5.68 -4.07
C VAL A 170 21.81 -6.76 -5.07
N LEU A 171 20.81 -6.46 -5.89
CA LEU A 171 20.36 -7.35 -6.96
C LEU A 171 21.44 -7.60 -8.01
N ALA A 172 22.18 -6.58 -8.41
CA ALA A 172 23.29 -6.71 -9.35
C ALA A 172 24.39 -7.63 -8.79
N ASN A 173 24.75 -7.48 -7.51
CA ASN A 173 25.71 -8.37 -6.86
C ASN A 173 25.24 -9.83 -6.86
N PHE A 174 23.99 -10.08 -6.46
CA PHE A 174 23.42 -11.43 -6.48
C PHE A 174 23.28 -11.98 -7.90
N ALA A 175 22.95 -11.16 -8.90
CA ALA A 175 22.89 -11.58 -10.29
C ALA A 175 24.26 -12.07 -10.79
N VAL A 176 25.33 -11.36 -10.44
CA VAL A 176 26.71 -11.79 -10.77
C VAL A 176 27.07 -13.09 -10.04
N GLN A 177 26.71 -13.25 -8.76
CA GLN A 177 26.92 -14.51 -8.03
C GLN A 177 26.22 -15.69 -8.71
N LEU A 178 24.95 -15.51 -9.10
CA LEU A 178 24.16 -16.54 -9.78
C LEU A 178 24.74 -16.85 -11.15
N TYR A 179 25.20 -15.83 -11.89
CA TYR A 179 25.88 -16.00 -13.17
C TYR A 179 27.15 -16.83 -13.03
N TYR A 180 28.03 -16.48 -12.08
CA TYR A 180 29.25 -17.24 -11.80
C TYR A 180 28.95 -18.69 -11.43
N GLN A 181 27.98 -18.93 -10.54
CA GLN A 181 27.57 -20.28 -10.18
C GLN A 181 27.01 -21.07 -11.37
N SER A 182 26.20 -20.44 -12.23
CA SER A 182 25.64 -21.09 -13.43
C SER A 182 26.70 -21.48 -14.46
N ARG A 183 27.84 -20.79 -14.46
CA ARG A 183 28.98 -21.01 -15.37
C ARG A 183 30.13 -21.78 -14.72
N ASN A 184 29.98 -22.21 -13.47
CA ASN A 184 31.06 -22.83 -12.66
C ASN A 184 32.32 -21.94 -12.56
N ILE A 185 32.15 -20.62 -12.47
CA ILE A 185 33.22 -19.68 -12.21
C ILE A 185 33.35 -19.53 -10.69
N GLU A 186 34.54 -19.80 -10.16
CA GLU A 186 34.80 -19.66 -8.73
C GLU A 186 35.00 -18.19 -8.33
N PHE A 187 34.53 -17.85 -7.13
CA PHE A 187 34.75 -16.55 -6.49
C PHE A 187 34.98 -16.76 -4.99
N THR A 188 35.93 -16.01 -4.43
CA THR A 188 36.35 -16.12 -3.03
C THR A 188 35.55 -15.23 -2.09
N ASP A 189 35.10 -14.08 -2.57
CA ASP A 189 34.28 -13.12 -1.82
C ASP A 189 32.88 -13.04 -2.44
N ASN A 190 31.85 -12.93 -1.60
CA ASN A 190 30.45 -12.78 -2.01
C ASN A 190 30.17 -11.37 -2.58
N ASN A 191 30.98 -10.37 -2.22
CA ASN A 191 30.92 -9.04 -2.85
C ASN A 191 31.66 -9.04 -4.20
N VAL A 192 31.03 -9.68 -5.19
CA VAL A 192 31.61 -9.90 -6.52
C VAL A 192 31.42 -8.72 -7.48
N LEU A 193 30.49 -7.81 -7.18
CA LEU A 193 30.04 -6.79 -8.13
C LEU A 193 31.17 -5.85 -8.59
N LEU A 194 31.96 -5.32 -7.65
CA LEU A 194 33.04 -4.40 -7.98
C LEU A 194 34.11 -5.05 -8.85
N ASN A 195 34.50 -6.28 -8.51
CA ASN A 195 35.47 -7.06 -9.29
C ASN A 195 34.91 -7.46 -10.66
N PHE A 196 33.59 -7.64 -10.79
CA PHE A 196 32.95 -7.88 -12.07
C PHE A 196 32.96 -6.63 -12.95
N LEU A 197 32.67 -5.45 -12.38
CA LEU A 197 32.63 -4.18 -13.12
C LEU A 197 34.00 -3.66 -13.53
N SER A 198 35.04 -3.96 -12.75
CA SER A 198 36.43 -3.55 -13.04
C SER A 198 37.08 -4.35 -14.17
N LYS A 199 36.56 -5.54 -14.48
CA LYS A 199 37.01 -6.32 -15.63
C LYS A 199 36.40 -5.70 -16.88
N GLU A 200 37.24 -5.21 -17.79
CA GLU A 200 36.81 -4.82 -19.14
C GLU A 200 36.26 -6.05 -19.87
N GLN A 201 34.95 -6.25 -19.80
CA GLN A 201 34.26 -7.39 -20.40
C GLN A 201 33.15 -6.85 -21.29
N THR A 202 33.16 -7.25 -22.56
CA THR A 202 32.14 -6.89 -23.56
C THR A 202 30.97 -7.88 -23.58
N SER A 203 30.88 -8.79 -22.60
CA SER A 203 29.81 -9.79 -22.55
C SER A 203 28.43 -9.12 -22.48
N GLU A 204 27.43 -9.69 -23.15
CA GLU A 204 26.04 -9.20 -23.10
C GLU A 204 25.53 -9.09 -21.65
N PHE A 205 25.95 -10.01 -20.79
CA PHE A 205 25.60 -9.98 -19.36
C PHE A 205 26.20 -8.77 -18.63
N TYR A 206 27.41 -8.33 -18.99
CA TYR A 206 28.02 -7.13 -18.43
C TYR A 206 27.17 -5.89 -18.76
N VAL A 207 26.70 -5.77 -20.00
CA VAL A 207 25.82 -4.67 -20.41
C VAL A 207 24.53 -4.65 -19.58
N LEU A 208 23.90 -5.81 -19.37
CA LEU A 208 22.69 -5.91 -18.53
C LEU A 208 22.93 -5.49 -17.07
N ILE A 209 24.08 -5.88 -16.49
CA ILE A 209 24.43 -5.47 -15.12
C ILE A 209 24.68 -3.95 -15.05
N LYS A 210 25.38 -3.39 -16.04
CA LYS A 210 25.62 -1.96 -16.13
C LYS A 210 24.30 -1.17 -16.28
N ASP A 211 23.40 -1.64 -17.12
CA ASP A 211 22.07 -1.03 -17.31
C ASP A 211 21.21 -1.12 -16.05
N LEU A 212 21.28 -2.23 -15.31
CA LEU A 212 20.55 -2.42 -14.05
C LEU A 212 20.97 -1.41 -12.97
N ILE A 213 22.26 -1.09 -12.90
CA ILE A 213 22.82 -0.11 -11.97
C ILE A 213 22.61 1.31 -12.50
N GLY A 214 22.58 1.48 -13.82
CA GLY A 214 22.48 2.77 -14.49
C GLY A 214 23.71 3.66 -14.26
N GLU A 215 23.53 4.98 -14.29
CA GLU A 215 24.58 5.96 -13.97
C GLU A 215 24.92 6.03 -12.47
N CYS A 216 24.52 5.06 -11.66
CA CYS A 216 24.82 5.08 -10.24
C CYS A 216 26.32 4.88 -10.01
N ALA A 217 27.00 5.93 -9.59
CA ALA A 217 28.35 5.82 -9.07
C ALA A 217 28.34 4.92 -7.82
N ILE A 218 29.00 3.78 -7.90
CA ILE A 218 29.21 2.91 -6.75
C ILE A 218 30.34 3.52 -5.92
N ASP A 219 29.97 4.36 -4.95
CA ASP A 219 30.95 4.97 -4.06
C ASP A 219 31.36 4.01 -2.91
N PRO A 220 32.55 4.20 -2.31
CA PRO A 220 33.01 3.37 -1.20
C PRO A 220 32.12 3.44 0.06
N VAL A 221 31.40 4.54 0.27
CA VAL A 221 30.56 4.76 1.46
C VAL A 221 29.32 3.87 1.39
N LEU A 222 28.67 3.83 0.23
CA LEU A 222 27.53 3.00 -0.09
C LEU A 222 27.89 1.52 -0.01
N ILE A 223 29.06 1.15 -0.53
CA ILE A 223 29.58 -0.22 -0.43
C ILE A 223 29.79 -0.61 1.03
N ASN A 224 30.36 0.27 1.86
CA ASN A 224 30.52 0.04 3.30
C ASN A 224 29.17 -0.12 4.02
N LYS A 225 28.18 0.73 3.69
CA LYS A 225 26.80 0.61 4.21
C LYS A 225 26.17 -0.74 3.85
N LEU A 226 26.36 -1.20 2.62
CA LEU A 226 25.76 -2.43 2.10
C LEU A 226 26.58 -3.70 2.39
N GLN A 227 27.80 -3.61 2.94
CA GLN A 227 28.65 -4.78 3.26
C GLN A 227 27.92 -5.90 4.03
N PRO A 228 27.08 -5.62 5.06
CA PRO A 228 26.36 -6.68 5.77
C PRO A 228 25.42 -7.50 4.88
N VAL A 229 24.93 -6.90 3.79
CA VAL A 229 24.07 -7.54 2.79
C VAL A 229 24.90 -8.15 1.66
N LEU A 230 25.91 -7.43 1.14
CA LEU A 230 26.73 -7.87 0.02
C LEU A 230 27.61 -9.08 0.36
N SER A 231 27.97 -9.24 1.63
CA SER A 231 28.70 -10.41 2.15
C SER A 231 27.85 -11.68 2.19
N LYS A 232 26.53 -11.60 1.95
CA LYS A 232 25.66 -12.77 1.92
C LYS A 232 25.77 -13.51 0.58
N ARG A 233 25.52 -14.82 0.62
CA ARG A 233 25.60 -15.71 -0.54
C ARG A 233 24.22 -16.19 -0.95
N ILE A 234 23.88 -16.00 -2.22
CA ILE A 234 22.67 -16.58 -2.83
C ILE A 234 23.02 -17.88 -3.55
N GLN A 235 22.13 -18.87 -3.52
CA GLN A 235 22.36 -20.16 -4.18
C GLN A 235 21.71 -20.18 -5.56
N PHE A 236 22.49 -20.56 -6.57
CA PHE A 236 21.96 -20.79 -7.92
C PHE A 236 21.11 -22.04 -7.98
N VAL A 237 19.91 -21.86 -8.51
CA VAL A 237 18.90 -22.89 -8.62
C VAL A 237 18.26 -22.79 -10.00
N LYS A 238 18.44 -23.81 -10.83
CA LYS A 238 17.96 -23.81 -12.22
C LYS A 238 16.44 -23.66 -12.26
N GLY A 239 15.96 -22.61 -12.93
CA GLY A 239 14.53 -22.33 -13.12
C GLY A 239 13.83 -21.62 -11.96
N GLU A 240 14.56 -21.24 -10.90
CA GLU A 240 14.03 -20.40 -9.82
C GLU A 240 14.30 -18.92 -10.07
N ASP A 241 13.32 -18.06 -9.84
CA ASP A 241 13.48 -16.60 -9.87
C ASP A 241 13.88 -16.05 -8.49
N SER A 242 15.09 -16.39 -8.05
CA SER A 242 15.60 -15.97 -6.74
C SER A 242 15.78 -14.44 -6.66
N LEU A 243 16.15 -13.78 -7.76
CA LEU A 243 16.29 -12.32 -7.84
C LEU A 243 14.94 -11.61 -7.72
N GLY A 244 13.91 -12.11 -8.40
CA GLY A 244 12.53 -11.63 -8.26
C GLY A 244 12.04 -11.78 -6.82
N GLY A 245 12.39 -12.89 -6.15
CA GLY A 245 12.08 -13.13 -4.74
C GLY A 245 12.71 -12.10 -3.79
N VAL A 246 13.97 -11.76 -4.03
CA VAL A 246 14.69 -10.71 -3.30
C VAL A 246 14.04 -9.34 -3.57
N TYR A 247 13.82 -8.99 -4.83
CA TYR A 247 13.24 -7.71 -5.24
C TYR A 247 11.84 -7.50 -4.65
N ILE A 248 10.95 -8.49 -4.80
CA ILE A 248 9.56 -8.36 -4.35
C ILE A 248 9.46 -8.32 -2.83
N SER A 249 10.35 -9.00 -2.11
CA SER A 249 10.34 -9.04 -0.65
C SER A 249 10.93 -7.77 -0.03
N LEU A 250 12.01 -7.24 -0.61
CA LEU A 250 12.69 -6.06 -0.10
C LEU A 250 12.08 -4.73 -0.57
N ARG A 251 11.22 -4.74 -1.59
CA ARG A 251 10.53 -3.53 -2.06
C ARG A 251 9.27 -3.24 -1.25
N ASP A 252 9.12 -1.98 -0.85
CA ASP A 252 7.97 -1.53 -0.07
C ASP A 252 6.63 -1.85 -0.76
N ILE A 253 5.69 -2.37 0.03
CA ILE A 253 4.36 -2.79 -0.43
C ILE A 253 3.53 -1.63 -0.97
N GLY A 254 3.70 -0.43 -0.41
CA GLY A 254 3.01 0.79 -0.83
C GLY A 254 3.44 1.22 -2.23
N GLN A 255 4.74 1.22 -2.50
CA GLN A 255 5.29 1.55 -3.82
C GLN A 255 4.87 0.53 -4.89
N ARG A 256 4.92 -0.78 -4.60
CA ARG A 256 4.53 -1.83 -5.57
C ARG A 256 3.08 -1.75 -6.01
N LYS A 257 2.15 -1.49 -5.07
CA LYS A 257 0.72 -1.40 -5.39
C LYS A 257 0.36 -0.18 -6.24
N ASN A 258 1.12 0.91 -6.10
CA ASN A 258 0.92 2.11 -6.92
C ASN A 258 1.38 1.91 -8.37
N LEU A 259 2.40 1.08 -8.59
CA LEU A 259 2.92 0.74 -9.93
C LEU A 259 2.17 -0.43 -10.60
N GLY A 260 1.21 -1.06 -9.92
CA GLY A 260 0.46 -2.19 -10.47
C GLY A 260 1.24 -3.50 -10.54
N THR A 261 2.34 -3.65 -9.79
CA THR A 261 3.11 -4.91 -9.75
C THR A 261 2.43 -5.89 -8.78
N TYR A 262 1.84 -6.95 -9.32
CA TYR A 262 1.13 -7.97 -8.53
C TYR A 262 1.99 -9.23 -8.30
N TYR A 263 1.89 -9.78 -7.09
CA TYR A 263 2.48 -11.05 -6.71
C TYR A 263 1.69 -12.21 -7.31
N THR A 264 2.36 -13.07 -8.07
CA THR A 264 1.82 -14.36 -8.51
C THR A 264 2.69 -15.47 -7.92
N PRO A 265 2.15 -16.34 -7.06
CA PRO A 265 2.88 -17.49 -6.52
C PRO A 265 3.47 -18.38 -7.63
N GLN A 266 4.68 -18.91 -7.42
CA GLN A 266 5.37 -19.73 -8.41
C GLN A 266 4.55 -20.97 -8.80
N LYS A 267 3.83 -21.57 -7.85
CA LYS A 267 2.93 -22.71 -8.11
C LYS A 267 1.86 -22.40 -9.17
N ILE A 268 1.34 -21.17 -9.19
CA ILE A 268 0.36 -20.73 -10.18
C ILE A 268 1.04 -20.53 -11.53
N VAL A 269 2.22 -19.89 -11.54
CA VAL A 269 3.02 -19.68 -12.75
C VAL A 269 3.36 -21.03 -13.41
N ASN A 270 3.87 -21.99 -12.65
CA ASN A 270 4.20 -23.32 -13.16
C ASN A 270 2.97 -24.04 -13.72
N LYS A 271 1.81 -23.92 -13.06
CA LYS A 271 0.55 -24.47 -13.58
C LYS A 271 0.14 -23.85 -14.91
N LEU A 272 0.27 -22.53 -15.05
CA LEU A 272 -0.05 -21.82 -16.29
C LEU A 272 0.91 -22.18 -17.42
N ILE A 273 2.21 -22.29 -17.13
CA ILE A 273 3.21 -22.73 -18.11
C ILE A 273 2.93 -24.17 -18.56
N GLY A 274 2.61 -25.08 -17.63
CA GLY A 274 2.25 -26.46 -17.97
C GLY A 274 1.08 -26.54 -18.96
N LEU A 275 0.04 -25.73 -18.74
CA LEU A 275 -1.13 -25.66 -19.63
C LEU A 275 -0.85 -25.04 -21.02
N LEU A 276 0.27 -24.36 -21.22
CA LEU A 276 0.64 -23.77 -22.52
C LEU A 276 1.41 -24.74 -23.42
N TYR A 277 1.96 -25.81 -22.84
CA TYR A 277 2.74 -26.83 -23.55
C TYR A 277 2.03 -28.20 -23.59
N GLU A 278 0.77 -28.26 -23.12
CA GLU A 278 -0.21 -29.31 -23.43
C GLU A 278 -0.98 -28.96 -24.71
#